data_AF-A0A930QEJ8-F1
#
_entry.id   AF-A0A930QEJ8-F1
#
_cell.length_a   1.000
_cell.length_b   1.000
_cell.length_c   1.000
_cell.angle_alpha   90.00
_cell.angle_beta   90.00
_cell.angle_gamma   90.00
#
_symmetry.space_group_name_H-M   'P 1'
#
loop_
_entity.id
_entity.type
_entity.pdbx_description
1 polymer ?
#
loop_
_entity_poly.entity_id
_entity_poly.type
_entity_poly.pdbx_seq_one_letter_code
_entity_poly.pdbx_strand_id
1 'polypeptide(L)'
;HLNLVLVDIGAGTSDVAITRNGSVIAYGMVPMAGDEITEAISREYLLDFNIAEDIKRKSADGLDVSFTDILGMKLSLTADQVLAAIKPAVTNLANAIAKQVLELNGEPPQAVMLVGGGARTPMMPELVAEALGIPAGRVAVRHPDTVDGIAALPDELRAPDAVTPLGILKIASINTLHFLAVWINDIEYSLFNFRELNVSDALLAAGISLRKYNGRPGMGLMLTVNGERQSFPGTMGTLAQITIDGKSASLDSPIHDDCRIKLVAGENGTQPTIRLSDVIGSTNGCTVVLNGEEISVPASILINDAVPEGDPILRDGDTVVSRRDRTLGEVLRAAHLPPTGRRISYTLNGEARRFSALPKITLNDAPAVLSTILREGDVIDYEETAIPTLETVLDLSSLTSYATITYEGKEHHIPAAGQLLTINGQEASPDAIIEDGAVIVYQKGTGTANVSEALLAVGFTPPPATSRVTFAILVNGVRADFTSPIRTGDTLEVVLTPIDALSAASVPAATKAADAAPAASAILSGIAARTAMAGINAKQPAESKENSTHTEPATLPAHPKSGSAISIDSLMRYD
;
A
#
# COMPACT_ATOMS: atom_id res chain seq x y z
N HIS A 1 -46.46 31.31 16.75
CA HIS A 1 -47.13 31.90 15.57
C HIS A 1 -46.99 33.41 15.47
N LEU A 2 -46.93 34.18 16.57
CA LEU A 2 -46.78 35.64 16.47
C LEU A 2 -45.37 36.05 15.98
N ASN A 3 -45.30 37.15 15.22
CA ASN A 3 -44.09 37.92 14.87
C ASN A 3 -44.24 39.31 15.52
N LEU A 4 -43.55 39.54 16.63
CA LEU A 4 -43.66 40.76 17.45
C LEU A 4 -42.30 41.38 17.70
N VAL A 5 -42.25 42.72 17.68
CA VAL A 5 -41.05 43.49 18.00
C VAL A 5 -41.26 44.24 19.32
N LEU A 6 -40.22 44.27 20.15
CA LEU A 6 -40.05 45.21 21.24
C LEU A 6 -38.97 46.23 20.83
N VAL A 7 -39.22 47.51 21.09
CA VAL A 7 -38.22 48.59 20.93
C VAL A 7 -38.14 49.36 22.24
N ASP A 8 -36.97 49.34 22.87
CA ASP A 8 -36.66 50.13 24.06
C ASP A 8 -35.96 51.42 23.64
N ILE A 9 -36.68 52.54 23.68
CA ILE A 9 -36.20 53.85 23.26
C ILE A 9 -35.67 54.59 24.50
N GLY A 10 -34.35 54.55 24.68
CA GLY A 10 -33.66 55.18 25.80
C GLY A 10 -33.37 56.67 25.57
N ALA A 11 -32.27 57.14 26.17
CA ALA A 11 -31.71 58.47 25.97
C ALA A 11 -30.91 58.52 24.64
N GLY A 12 -29.76 57.84 24.58
CA GLY A 12 -28.90 57.82 23.39
C GLY A 12 -29.16 56.69 22.38
N THR A 13 -29.74 55.56 22.80
CA THR A 13 -29.91 54.35 21.97
C THR A 13 -31.35 53.83 21.97
N SER A 14 -31.77 53.25 20.84
CA SER A 14 -33.03 52.50 20.74
C SER A 14 -32.73 51.03 20.45
N ASP A 15 -32.94 50.16 21.43
CA ASP A 15 -32.65 48.73 21.34
C ASP A 15 -33.86 47.95 20.82
N VAL A 16 -33.62 47.03 19.87
CA VAL A 16 -34.64 46.30 19.12
C VAL A 16 -34.51 44.82 19.41
N ALA A 17 -35.59 44.18 19.89
CA ALA A 17 -35.66 42.74 20.09
C ALA A 17 -36.85 42.14 19.31
N ILE A 18 -36.60 41.08 18.54
CA ILE A 18 -37.59 40.53 17.61
C ILE A 18 -37.92 39.09 17.98
N THR A 19 -39.21 38.84 18.24
CA THR A 19 -39.72 37.51 18.61
C THR A 19 -40.51 36.89 17.47
N ARG A 20 -40.27 35.60 17.21
CA ARG A 20 -41.06 34.81 16.27
C ARG A 20 -41.28 33.42 16.84
N ASN A 21 -42.52 32.95 16.81
CA ASN A 21 -42.91 31.63 17.33
C ASN A 21 -42.65 31.36 18.82
N GLY A 22 -42.42 32.39 19.64
CA GLY A 22 -42.23 32.27 21.09
C GLY A 22 -40.76 32.28 21.52
N SER A 23 -39.83 32.26 20.57
CA SER A 23 -38.41 32.54 20.79
C SER A 23 -38.04 33.94 20.29
N VAL A 24 -37.02 34.55 20.90
CA VAL A 24 -36.34 35.70 20.27
C VAL A 24 -35.50 35.17 19.11
N ILE A 25 -35.54 35.85 17.96
CA ILE A 25 -34.84 35.44 16.74
C ILE A 25 -33.76 36.43 16.30
N ALA A 26 -33.85 37.70 16.73
CA ALA A 26 -32.88 38.74 16.40
C ALA A 26 -32.88 39.85 17.45
N TYR A 27 -31.73 40.51 17.58
CA TYR A 27 -31.52 41.73 18.35
C TYR A 27 -30.71 42.72 17.52
N GLY A 28 -30.85 44.02 17.80
CA GLY A 28 -29.98 45.07 17.26
C GLY A 28 -30.24 46.42 17.94
N MET A 29 -29.52 47.46 17.53
CA MET A 29 -29.50 48.76 18.20
C MET A 29 -29.44 49.88 17.17
N VAL A 30 -30.29 50.90 17.36
CA VAL A 30 -30.18 52.18 16.66
C VAL A 30 -29.39 53.15 17.56
N PRO A 31 -28.29 53.77 17.09
CA PRO A 31 -27.52 54.76 17.85
C PRO A 31 -28.20 56.15 17.81
N MET A 32 -29.49 56.19 18.14
CA MET A 32 -30.34 57.38 18.20
C MET A 32 -31.55 57.06 19.08
N ALA A 33 -31.94 57.97 19.97
CA ALA A 33 -33.17 57.88 20.77
C ALA A 33 -33.61 59.27 21.28
N GLY A 34 -34.09 59.38 22.53
CA GLY A 34 -34.68 60.58 23.10
C GLY A 34 -33.79 61.83 23.13
N ASP A 35 -32.47 61.67 23.08
CA ASP A 35 -31.49 62.78 23.14
C ASP A 35 -31.44 63.57 21.83
N GLU A 36 -31.57 62.93 20.66
CA GLU A 36 -31.63 63.60 19.34
C GLU A 36 -32.82 64.57 19.27
N ILE A 37 -33.92 64.21 19.94
CA ILE A 37 -35.12 65.04 20.05
C ILE A 37 -34.86 66.28 20.93
N THR A 38 -34.08 66.12 22.00
CA THR A 38 -33.62 67.23 22.86
C THR A 38 -32.61 68.12 22.15
N GLU A 39 -31.67 67.53 21.40
CA GLU A 39 -30.76 68.29 20.54
C GLU A 39 -31.50 69.06 19.45
N ALA A 40 -32.60 68.53 18.89
CA ALA A 40 -33.42 69.28 17.92
C ALA A 40 -34.00 70.57 18.55
N ILE A 41 -34.57 70.49 19.75
CA ILE A 41 -35.08 71.66 20.51
C ILE A 41 -33.93 72.62 20.85
N SER A 42 -32.78 72.08 21.30
CA SER A 42 -31.58 72.85 21.63
C SER A 42 -31.02 73.62 20.44
N ARG A 43 -30.95 72.99 19.26
CA ARG A 43 -30.44 73.59 18.01
C ARG A 43 -31.41 74.61 17.40
N GLU A 44 -32.73 74.35 17.44
CA GLU A 44 -33.75 75.26 16.89
C GLU A 44 -33.90 76.55 17.73
N TYR A 45 -33.88 76.43 19.06
CA TYR A 45 -34.17 77.56 19.97
C TYR A 45 -32.95 78.10 20.74
N LEU A 46 -31.74 77.63 20.41
CA LEU A 46 -30.47 78.03 21.04
C LEU A 46 -30.48 77.87 22.57
N LEU A 47 -30.71 76.64 23.04
CA LEU A 47 -30.88 76.31 24.46
C LEU A 47 -29.86 75.30 24.97
N ASP A 48 -29.48 75.43 26.24
CA ASP A 48 -28.81 74.36 26.98
C ASP A 48 -29.66 73.08 27.02
N PHE A 49 -29.02 71.91 26.90
CA PHE A 49 -29.68 70.61 26.81
C PHE A 49 -30.72 70.37 27.93
N ASN A 50 -30.41 70.75 29.17
CA ASN A 50 -31.31 70.58 30.31
C ASN A 50 -32.60 71.42 30.21
N ILE A 51 -32.53 72.60 29.57
CA ILE A 51 -33.69 73.46 29.32
C ILE A 51 -34.51 72.89 28.16
N ALA A 52 -33.84 72.40 27.11
CA ALA A 52 -34.47 71.70 26.00
C ALA A 52 -35.19 70.41 26.45
N GLU A 53 -34.65 69.66 27.42
CA GLU A 53 -35.27 68.46 27.98
C GLU A 53 -36.53 68.78 28.80
N ASP A 54 -36.46 69.80 29.66
CA ASP A 54 -37.60 70.30 30.42
C ASP A 54 -38.75 70.76 29.49
N ILE A 55 -38.41 71.44 28.39
CA ILE A 55 -39.36 71.80 27.33
C ILE A 55 -39.92 70.56 26.63
N LYS A 56 -39.07 69.61 26.20
CA LYS A 56 -39.49 68.36 25.53
C LYS A 56 -40.57 67.64 26.34
N ARG A 57 -40.34 67.51 27.64
CA ARG A 57 -41.24 66.83 28.57
C ARG A 57 -42.53 67.62 28.80
N LYS A 58 -42.44 68.92 29.06
CA LYS A 58 -43.63 69.79 29.25
C LYS A 58 -44.53 69.81 28.03
N SER A 59 -43.99 69.98 26.84
CA SER A 59 -44.79 69.99 25.60
C SER A 59 -45.30 68.60 25.21
N ALA A 60 -44.63 67.51 25.61
CA ALA A 60 -45.17 66.16 25.50
C ALA A 60 -46.36 65.90 26.44
N ASP A 61 -46.34 66.48 27.64
CA ASP A 61 -47.49 66.50 28.57
C ASP A 61 -48.54 67.59 28.20
N GLY A 62 -48.41 68.23 27.02
CA GLY A 62 -49.37 69.19 26.46
C GLY A 62 -49.30 70.61 27.03
N LEU A 63 -48.20 70.98 27.68
CA LEU A 63 -48.01 72.28 28.32
C LEU A 63 -47.24 73.27 27.43
N ASP A 64 -47.74 74.51 27.38
CA ASP A 64 -47.05 75.66 26.81
C ASP A 64 -45.82 76.03 27.65
N VAL A 65 -44.78 76.57 27.00
CA VAL A 65 -43.47 76.82 27.61
C VAL A 65 -43.00 78.26 27.40
N SER A 66 -42.37 78.83 28.44
CA SER A 66 -41.71 80.13 28.40
C SER A 66 -40.28 80.00 28.91
N PHE A 67 -39.31 80.47 28.14
CA PHE A 67 -37.88 80.30 28.44
C PHE A 67 -37.06 81.50 27.96
N THR A 68 -35.77 81.50 28.27
CA THR A 68 -34.79 82.47 27.77
C THR A 68 -33.67 81.70 27.07
N ASP A 69 -33.27 82.12 25.88
CA ASP A 69 -32.18 81.49 25.13
C ASP A 69 -30.78 81.89 25.67
N ILE A 70 -29.73 81.26 25.16
CA ILE A 70 -28.34 81.57 25.54
C ILE A 70 -27.89 83.00 25.15
N LEU A 71 -28.70 83.73 24.37
CA LEU A 71 -28.46 85.11 23.95
C LEU A 71 -29.26 86.13 24.78
N GLY A 72 -30.11 85.66 25.71
CA GLY A 72 -30.96 86.50 26.56
C GLY A 72 -32.32 86.85 25.97
N MET A 73 -32.69 86.32 24.80
CA MET A 73 -34.02 86.52 24.21
C MET A 73 -35.06 85.67 24.94
N LYS A 74 -36.21 86.27 25.26
CA LYS A 74 -37.32 85.56 25.90
C LYS A 74 -38.29 85.08 24.85
N LEU A 75 -38.50 83.76 24.80
CA LEU A 75 -39.48 83.12 23.93
C LEU A 75 -40.63 82.54 24.77
N SER A 76 -41.77 82.36 24.12
CA SER A 76 -42.90 81.60 24.65
C SER A 76 -43.58 80.89 23.50
N LEU A 77 -43.71 79.58 23.61
CA LEU A 77 -44.18 78.68 22.56
C LEU A 77 -45.34 77.86 23.09
N THR A 78 -46.32 77.59 22.24
CA THR A 78 -47.34 76.59 22.55
C THR A 78 -46.77 75.18 22.44
N ALA A 79 -47.39 74.21 23.11
CA ALA A 79 -47.01 72.80 22.95
C ALA A 79 -46.94 72.40 21.46
N ASP A 80 -47.96 72.73 20.67
CA ASP A 80 -48.02 72.46 19.22
C ASP A 80 -46.84 73.02 18.43
N GLN A 81 -46.30 74.19 18.81
CA GLN A 81 -45.14 74.78 18.13
C GLN A 81 -43.86 73.96 18.40
N VAL A 82 -43.67 73.48 19.63
CA VAL A 82 -42.56 72.59 19.98
C VAL A 82 -42.73 71.23 19.30
N LEU A 83 -43.94 70.67 19.26
CA LEU A 83 -44.24 69.42 18.56
C LEU A 83 -43.97 69.51 17.06
N ALA A 84 -44.31 70.65 16.43
CA ALA A 84 -44.00 70.90 15.03
C ALA A 84 -42.49 70.97 14.76
N ALA A 85 -41.72 71.60 15.65
CA ALA A 85 -40.26 71.70 15.54
C ALA A 85 -39.54 70.35 15.72
N ILE A 86 -39.97 69.49 16.65
CA ILE A 86 -39.35 68.17 16.83
C ILE A 86 -39.76 67.13 15.78
N LYS A 87 -40.89 67.32 15.08
CA LYS A 87 -41.44 66.32 14.16
C LYS A 87 -40.43 65.74 13.14
N PRO A 88 -39.50 66.51 12.53
CA PRO A 88 -38.47 65.95 11.64
C PRO A 88 -37.53 64.98 12.36
N ALA A 89 -37.12 65.29 13.60
CA ALA A 89 -36.25 64.43 14.40
C ALA A 89 -36.99 63.14 14.85
N VAL A 90 -38.25 63.25 15.27
CA VAL A 90 -39.09 62.08 15.60
C VAL A 90 -39.28 61.19 14.37
N THR A 91 -39.54 61.78 13.19
CA THR A 91 -39.65 61.05 11.91
C THR A 91 -38.33 60.35 11.54
N ASN A 92 -37.17 60.99 11.74
CA ASN A 92 -35.87 60.38 11.48
C ASN A 92 -35.61 59.17 12.39
N LEU A 93 -35.89 59.29 13.69
CA LEU A 93 -35.78 58.20 14.66
C LEU A 93 -36.72 57.05 14.34
N ALA A 94 -37.99 57.34 14.02
CA ALA A 94 -38.97 56.34 13.61
C ALA A 94 -38.55 55.58 12.35
N ASN A 95 -38.01 56.28 11.34
CA ASN A 95 -37.44 55.67 10.13
C ASN A 95 -36.21 54.80 10.42
N ALA A 96 -35.33 55.23 11.34
CA ALA A 96 -34.15 54.45 11.73
C ALA A 96 -34.53 53.16 12.47
N ILE A 97 -35.50 53.23 13.39
CA ILE A 97 -36.10 52.07 14.07
C ILE A 97 -36.77 51.14 13.05
N ALA A 98 -37.61 51.67 12.15
CA ALA A 98 -38.29 50.88 11.13
C ALA A 98 -37.32 50.15 10.20
N LYS A 99 -36.26 50.83 9.75
CA LYS A 99 -35.17 50.23 8.98
C LYS A 99 -34.50 49.09 9.76
N GLN A 100 -34.07 49.35 11.00
CA GLN A 100 -33.38 48.35 11.83
C GLN A 100 -34.26 47.11 12.08
N VAL A 101 -35.56 47.31 12.27
CA VAL A 101 -36.55 46.23 12.39
C VAL A 101 -36.66 45.42 11.10
N LEU A 102 -36.77 46.07 9.94
CA LEU A 102 -36.90 45.37 8.65
C LEU A 102 -35.62 44.60 8.28
N GLU A 103 -34.43 45.15 8.57
CA GLU A 103 -33.14 44.49 8.34
C GLU A 103 -32.97 43.22 9.21
N LEU A 104 -33.51 43.21 10.43
CA LEU A 104 -33.45 42.05 11.35
C LEU A 104 -34.58 41.04 11.15
N ASN A 105 -35.79 41.49 10.79
CA ASN A 105 -36.98 40.64 10.67
C ASN A 105 -37.15 40.04 9.27
N GLY A 106 -36.66 40.74 8.23
CA GLY A 106 -36.88 40.42 6.82
C GLY A 106 -38.31 40.70 6.30
N GLU A 107 -39.26 40.99 7.18
CA GLU A 107 -40.65 41.32 6.88
C GLU A 107 -41.21 42.36 7.88
N PRO A 108 -42.23 43.16 7.52
CA PRO A 108 -42.94 44.00 8.47
C PRO A 108 -43.54 43.16 9.62
N PRO A 109 -43.35 43.54 10.90
CA PRO A 109 -43.83 42.76 12.03
C PRO A 109 -45.35 42.80 12.14
N GLN A 110 -45.95 41.82 12.85
CA GLN A 110 -47.40 41.85 13.06
C GLN A 110 -47.81 42.95 14.02
N ALA A 111 -46.97 43.28 15.02
CA ALA A 111 -47.14 44.40 15.95
C ALA A 111 -45.79 44.82 16.55
N VAL A 112 -45.72 46.07 17.02
CA VAL A 112 -44.55 46.64 17.71
C VAL A 112 -44.97 47.16 19.09
N MET A 113 -44.13 46.89 20.09
CA MET A 113 -44.27 47.39 21.46
C MET A 113 -43.13 48.37 21.72
N LEU A 114 -43.47 49.61 22.06
CA LEU A 114 -42.50 50.65 22.41
C LEU A 114 -42.38 50.75 23.94
N VAL A 115 -41.16 50.73 24.45
CA VAL A 115 -40.82 50.89 25.88
C VAL A 115 -39.65 51.87 26.02
N GLY A 116 -39.20 52.14 27.25
CA GLY A 116 -38.18 53.16 27.50
C GLY A 116 -38.76 54.57 27.60
N GLY A 117 -37.98 55.49 28.16
CA GLY A 117 -38.44 56.87 28.40
C GLY A 117 -38.77 57.62 27.11
N GLY A 118 -38.00 57.38 26.04
CA GLY A 118 -38.19 57.99 24.72
C GLY A 118 -39.42 57.48 23.98
N ALA A 119 -40.02 56.34 24.36
CA ALA A 119 -41.30 55.89 23.80
C ALA A 119 -42.48 56.80 24.19
N ARG A 120 -42.32 57.68 25.19
CA ARG A 120 -43.27 58.75 25.52
C ARG A 120 -43.21 59.94 24.56
N THR A 121 -42.28 59.96 23.59
CA THR A 121 -42.18 61.05 22.61
C THR A 121 -43.44 61.11 21.74
N PRO A 122 -44.14 62.25 21.64
CA PRO A 122 -45.35 62.37 20.82
C PRO A 122 -45.12 62.02 19.35
N MET A 123 -46.16 61.52 18.68
CA MET A 123 -46.14 61.01 17.29
C MET A 123 -45.29 59.75 17.05
N MET A 124 -44.56 59.23 18.04
CA MET A 124 -43.67 58.07 17.85
C MET A 124 -44.41 56.79 17.41
N PRO A 125 -45.56 56.38 18.02
CA PRO A 125 -46.29 55.19 17.57
C PRO A 125 -46.78 55.30 16.13
N GLU A 126 -47.31 56.47 15.76
CA GLU A 126 -47.86 56.74 14.44
C GLU A 126 -46.76 56.73 13.36
N LEU A 127 -45.64 57.42 13.61
CA LEU A 127 -44.52 57.51 12.67
C LEU A 127 -43.78 56.17 12.51
N VAL A 128 -43.65 55.37 13.58
CA VAL A 128 -43.09 54.00 13.49
C VAL A 128 -44.03 53.08 12.70
N ALA A 129 -45.35 53.24 12.85
CA ALA A 129 -46.32 52.47 12.06
C ALA A 129 -46.29 52.84 10.57
N GLU A 130 -46.22 54.14 10.26
CA GLU A 130 -46.08 54.67 8.90
C GLU A 130 -44.79 54.15 8.24
N ALA A 131 -43.64 54.30 8.91
CA ALA A 131 -42.34 53.87 8.40
C ALA A 131 -42.21 52.34 8.22
N LEU A 132 -42.94 51.53 8.99
CA LEU A 132 -43.03 50.08 8.82
C LEU A 132 -44.11 49.62 7.83
N GLY A 133 -44.98 50.53 7.35
CA GLY A 133 -46.11 50.19 6.48
C GLY A 133 -47.19 49.34 7.16
N ILE A 134 -47.36 49.46 8.48
CA ILE A 134 -48.34 48.68 9.27
C ILE A 134 -49.45 49.58 9.86
N PRO A 135 -50.64 49.05 10.19
CA PRO A 135 -51.72 49.87 10.73
C PRO A 135 -51.36 50.46 12.10
N ALA A 136 -51.61 51.76 12.31
CA ALA A 136 -51.22 52.49 13.53
C ALA A 136 -51.60 51.77 14.84
N GLY A 137 -52.81 51.22 14.94
CA GLY A 137 -53.27 50.43 16.10
C GLY A 137 -52.52 49.10 16.36
N ARG A 138 -51.42 48.84 15.64
CA ARG A 138 -50.49 47.73 15.90
C ARG A 138 -49.12 48.18 16.43
N VAL A 139 -48.89 49.48 16.57
CA VAL A 139 -47.76 50.04 17.33
C VAL A 139 -48.33 50.63 18.61
N ALA A 140 -47.78 50.27 19.77
CA ALA A 140 -48.28 50.76 21.05
C ALA A 140 -47.16 50.92 22.07
N VAL A 141 -47.18 52.01 22.83
CA VAL A 141 -46.38 52.15 24.05
C VAL A 141 -46.87 51.13 25.08
N ARG A 142 -45.95 50.49 25.82
CA ARG A 142 -46.29 49.53 26.88
C ARG A 142 -45.97 50.08 28.26
N HIS A 143 -46.94 49.89 29.15
CA HIS A 143 -46.85 50.15 30.57
C HIS A 143 -46.88 48.81 31.31
N PRO A 144 -46.02 48.59 32.33
CA PRO A 144 -46.08 47.40 33.16
C PRO A 144 -47.12 47.58 34.26
N ASP A 145 -48.40 47.36 33.95
CA ASP A 145 -49.50 47.46 34.93
C ASP A 145 -49.34 46.43 36.06
N THR A 146 -48.93 45.21 35.69
CA THR A 146 -48.58 44.11 36.60
C THR A 146 -47.43 43.31 35.98
N VAL A 147 -46.54 42.79 36.82
CA VAL A 147 -45.49 41.85 36.40
C VAL A 147 -45.65 40.57 37.18
N ASP A 148 -45.98 39.48 36.49
CA ASP A 148 -46.07 38.14 37.08
C ASP A 148 -44.77 37.80 37.84
N GLY A 149 -44.90 37.36 39.09
CA GLY A 149 -43.80 37.17 40.05
C GLY A 149 -43.52 38.37 40.98
N ILE A 150 -44.02 39.58 40.69
CA ILE A 150 -43.81 40.79 41.50
C ILE A 150 -45.11 41.23 42.17
N ALA A 151 -45.14 41.19 43.51
CA ALA A 151 -46.27 41.67 44.30
C ALA A 151 -46.22 43.19 44.50
N ALA A 152 -47.38 43.86 44.38
CA ALA A 152 -47.58 45.28 44.70
C ALA A 152 -46.58 46.26 44.05
N LEU A 153 -46.55 46.28 42.71
CA LEU A 153 -45.72 47.21 41.93
C LEU A 153 -46.08 48.69 42.22
N PRO A 154 -45.14 49.54 42.69
CA PRO A 154 -45.37 50.97 42.92
C PRO A 154 -45.78 51.74 41.65
N ASP A 155 -46.53 52.83 41.81
CA ASP A 155 -47.02 53.63 40.67
C ASP A 155 -45.88 54.24 39.84
N GLU A 156 -44.77 54.63 40.48
CA GLU A 156 -43.54 55.11 39.83
C GLU A 156 -42.95 54.10 38.84
N LEU A 157 -43.13 52.80 39.10
CA LEU A 157 -42.63 51.70 38.25
C LEU A 157 -43.67 51.23 37.23
N ARG A 158 -44.74 52.00 36.96
CA ARG A 158 -45.72 51.73 35.86
C ARG A 158 -45.51 52.60 34.62
N ALA A 159 -44.40 53.32 34.54
CA ALA A 159 -43.98 54.05 33.34
C ALA A 159 -43.24 53.13 32.34
N PRO A 160 -43.18 53.47 31.03
CA PRO A 160 -42.58 52.59 30.01
C PRO A 160 -41.08 52.34 30.19
N ASP A 161 -40.38 53.26 30.83
CA ASP A 161 -38.97 53.18 31.25
C ASP A 161 -38.71 52.14 32.35
N ALA A 162 -39.72 51.75 33.13
CA ALA A 162 -39.59 50.71 34.14
C ALA A 162 -39.61 49.28 33.56
N VAL A 163 -40.04 49.08 32.30
CA VAL A 163 -40.26 47.74 31.73
C VAL A 163 -38.97 46.91 31.69
N THR A 164 -37.86 47.49 31.22
CA THR A 164 -36.59 46.77 31.09
C THR A 164 -35.93 46.46 32.45
N PRO A 165 -35.85 47.39 33.41
CA PRO A 165 -35.45 47.08 34.79
C PRO A 165 -36.29 45.98 35.45
N LEU A 166 -37.62 46.00 35.27
CA LEU A 166 -38.52 44.95 35.80
C LEU A 166 -38.33 43.61 35.11
N GLY A 167 -38.02 43.61 33.81
CA GLY A 167 -37.63 42.42 33.05
C GLY A 167 -36.34 41.78 33.58
N ILE A 168 -35.31 42.59 33.82
CA ILE A 168 -34.04 42.15 34.43
C ILE A 168 -34.28 41.56 35.82
N LEU A 169 -35.04 42.26 36.68
CA LEU A 169 -35.39 41.78 38.02
C LEU A 169 -36.13 40.44 37.97
N LYS A 170 -37.10 40.29 37.06
CA LYS A 170 -37.82 39.03 36.87
C LYS A 170 -36.86 37.90 36.47
N ILE A 171 -36.02 38.09 35.46
CA ILE A 171 -35.10 37.04 35.00
C ILE A 171 -34.09 36.65 36.10
N ALA A 172 -33.55 37.63 36.83
CA ALA A 172 -32.66 37.37 37.96
C ALA A 172 -33.34 36.54 39.06
N SER A 173 -34.61 36.81 39.36
CA SER A 173 -35.37 36.11 40.42
C SER A 173 -35.64 34.62 40.15
N ILE A 174 -35.60 34.18 38.88
CA ILE A 174 -35.86 32.78 38.49
C ILE A 174 -34.54 31.96 38.44
N ASN A 175 -33.38 32.61 38.63
CA ASN A 175 -32.04 32.01 38.56
C ASN A 175 -31.77 31.19 37.28
N THR A 176 -32.42 31.52 36.15
CA THR A 176 -32.22 30.79 34.88
C THR A 176 -30.90 31.16 34.21
N LEU A 177 -30.56 32.45 34.14
CA LEU A 177 -29.32 32.92 33.50
C LEU A 177 -28.10 32.79 34.42
N HIS A 178 -27.62 31.55 34.60
CA HIS A 178 -26.30 31.25 35.13
C HIS A 178 -25.44 30.50 34.09
N PHE A 179 -24.15 30.35 34.38
CA PHE A 179 -23.30 29.39 33.70
C PHE A 179 -23.38 28.04 34.42
N LEU A 180 -23.46 26.97 33.64
CA LEU A 180 -23.51 25.59 34.08
C LEU A 180 -22.17 24.93 33.70
N ALA A 181 -21.43 24.47 34.69
CA ALA A 181 -20.11 23.87 34.50
C ALA A 181 -20.24 22.37 34.23
N VAL A 182 -19.55 21.86 33.21
CA VAL A 182 -19.46 20.43 32.89
C VAL A 182 -18.03 20.01 32.60
N TRP A 183 -17.69 18.77 32.95
CA TRP A 183 -16.36 18.20 32.70
C TRP A 183 -16.45 17.16 31.59
N ILE A 184 -15.90 17.47 30.41
CA ILE A 184 -15.80 16.52 29.29
C ILE A 184 -14.39 15.94 29.26
N ASN A 185 -14.27 14.64 29.57
CA ASN A 185 -12.97 13.96 29.71
C ASN A 185 -11.98 14.74 30.61
N ASP A 186 -12.48 15.14 31.79
CA ASP A 186 -11.78 15.90 32.84
C ASP A 186 -11.35 17.33 32.47
N ILE A 187 -11.74 17.84 31.28
CA ILE A 187 -11.63 19.26 30.91
C ILE A 187 -12.95 19.98 31.23
N GLU A 188 -12.87 21.08 31.97
CA GLU A 188 -14.02 21.92 32.35
C GLU A 188 -14.48 22.83 31.18
N TYR A 189 -15.80 22.91 30.98
CA TYR A 189 -16.46 23.78 30.02
C TYR A 189 -17.63 24.51 30.70
N SER A 190 -17.68 25.83 30.52
CA SER A 190 -18.73 26.71 31.07
C SER A 190 -19.80 26.97 30.00
N LEU A 191 -21.01 26.43 30.21
CA LEU A 191 -22.13 26.53 29.27
C LEU A 191 -23.15 27.57 29.73
N PHE A 192 -23.70 28.38 28.83
CA PHE A 192 -24.72 29.37 29.18
C PHE A 192 -26.10 28.70 29.33
N ASN A 193 -26.71 28.75 30.51
CA ASN A 193 -27.92 27.98 30.83
C ASN A 193 -29.24 28.65 30.37
N PHE A 194 -29.34 29.00 29.08
CA PHE A 194 -30.51 29.70 28.53
C PHE A 194 -31.74 28.80 28.32
N ARG A 195 -31.58 27.47 28.45
CA ARG A 195 -32.63 26.44 28.44
C ARG A 195 -32.08 25.17 29.09
N GLU A 196 -32.92 24.17 29.31
CA GLU A 196 -32.45 22.80 29.59
C GLU A 196 -31.48 22.34 28.49
N LEU A 197 -30.24 22.05 28.87
CA LEU A 197 -29.14 21.66 27.98
C LEU A 197 -28.99 20.14 27.93
N ASN A 198 -28.35 19.63 26.87
CA ASN A 198 -28.03 18.21 26.74
C ASN A 198 -26.56 17.96 26.34
N VAL A 199 -26.15 16.69 26.26
CA VAL A 199 -24.78 16.31 25.87
C VAL A 199 -24.38 16.89 24.51
N SER A 200 -25.29 17.00 23.54
CA SER A 200 -24.97 17.61 22.23
C SER A 200 -24.54 19.06 22.37
N ASP A 201 -25.20 19.83 23.23
CA ASP A 201 -24.84 21.22 23.50
C ASP A 201 -23.44 21.33 24.12
N ALA A 202 -23.14 20.46 25.09
CA ALA A 202 -21.82 20.39 25.74
C ALA A 202 -20.71 20.00 24.76
N LEU A 203 -20.92 18.98 23.93
CA LEU A 203 -19.95 18.56 22.92
C LEU A 203 -19.77 19.60 21.82
N LEU A 204 -20.83 20.31 21.43
CA LEU A 204 -20.76 21.40 20.46
C LEU A 204 -19.93 22.57 20.98
N ALA A 205 -20.15 23.00 22.23
CA ALA A 205 -19.36 24.04 22.89
C ALA A 205 -17.88 23.66 23.04
N ALA A 206 -17.59 22.37 23.27
CA ALA A 206 -16.23 21.84 23.28
C ALA A 206 -15.58 21.65 21.89
N GLY A 207 -16.32 21.87 20.79
CA GLY A 207 -15.86 21.60 19.42
C GLY A 207 -15.70 20.10 19.10
N ILE A 208 -16.27 19.23 19.93
CA ILE A 208 -16.11 17.77 19.86
C ILE A 208 -17.17 17.17 18.92
N SER A 209 -16.71 16.55 17.84
CA SER A 209 -17.56 15.77 16.95
C SER A 209 -17.51 14.29 17.34
N LEU A 210 -18.60 13.75 17.91
CA LEU A 210 -18.71 12.34 18.31
C LEU A 210 -18.38 11.37 17.16
N ARG A 211 -18.68 11.74 15.91
CA ARG A 211 -18.34 10.94 14.71
C ARG A 211 -16.83 10.69 14.55
N LYS A 212 -15.96 11.53 15.13
CA LYS A 212 -14.50 11.32 15.14
C LYS A 212 -14.05 10.29 16.19
N TYR A 213 -14.89 10.02 17.20
CA TYR A 213 -14.64 9.04 18.26
C TYR A 213 -15.17 7.64 17.93
N ASN A 214 -16.06 7.49 16.95
CA ASN A 214 -16.52 6.18 16.50
C ASN A 214 -15.38 5.39 15.82
N GLY A 215 -15.33 4.09 16.10
CA GLY A 215 -14.44 3.16 15.42
C GLY A 215 -14.69 3.12 13.92
N ARG A 216 -13.62 3.13 13.13
CA ARG A 216 -13.69 3.03 11.67
C ARG A 216 -13.90 1.56 11.28
N PRO A 217 -14.62 1.25 10.18
CA PRO A 217 -14.62 -0.10 9.62
C PRO A 217 -13.20 -0.56 9.29
N GLY A 218 -12.94 -1.86 9.46
CA GLY A 218 -11.71 -2.49 9.01
C GLY A 218 -11.59 -2.44 7.49
N MET A 219 -10.36 -2.42 6.98
CA MET A 219 -10.12 -2.56 5.54
C MET A 219 -10.61 -3.93 5.07
N GLY A 220 -11.14 -4.02 3.84
CA GLY A 220 -11.42 -5.30 3.21
C GLY A 220 -10.14 -6.01 2.76
N LEU A 221 -10.32 -7.19 2.17
CA LEU A 221 -9.32 -7.90 1.40
C LEU A 221 -9.92 -8.21 0.02
N MET A 222 -9.29 -7.73 -1.05
CA MET A 222 -9.65 -8.01 -2.43
C MET A 222 -8.67 -9.02 -3.01
N LEU A 223 -9.17 -10.15 -3.49
CA LEU A 223 -8.35 -11.21 -4.11
C LEU A 223 -8.82 -11.45 -5.55
N THR A 224 -7.89 -11.82 -6.43
CA THR A 224 -8.23 -12.26 -7.80
C THR A 224 -7.98 -13.75 -7.92
N VAL A 225 -9.04 -14.56 -7.95
CA VAL A 225 -8.99 -16.02 -7.86
C VAL A 225 -9.42 -16.61 -9.20
N ASN A 226 -8.51 -17.28 -9.91
CA ASN A 226 -8.74 -17.80 -11.27
C ASN A 226 -9.28 -16.76 -12.28
N GLY A 227 -8.99 -15.48 -12.03
CA GLY A 227 -9.46 -14.34 -12.84
C GLY A 227 -10.72 -13.64 -12.30
N GLU A 228 -11.45 -14.25 -11.38
CA GLU A 228 -12.62 -13.63 -10.73
C GLU A 228 -12.21 -12.84 -9.48
N ARG A 229 -12.82 -11.68 -9.26
CA ARG A 229 -12.54 -10.86 -8.06
C ARG A 229 -13.44 -11.28 -6.90
N GLN A 230 -12.82 -11.74 -5.81
CA GLN A 230 -13.48 -12.04 -4.55
C GLN A 230 -13.21 -10.91 -3.54
N SER A 231 -14.17 -10.64 -2.66
CA SER A 231 -14.11 -9.56 -1.67
C SER A 231 -14.46 -10.10 -0.29
N PHE A 232 -13.55 -9.92 0.66
CA PHE A 232 -13.71 -10.31 2.05
C PHE A 232 -13.82 -9.02 2.89
N PRO A 233 -14.98 -8.73 3.51
CA PRO A 233 -15.18 -7.47 4.22
C PRO A 233 -14.38 -7.45 5.55
N GLY A 234 -13.88 -6.27 5.90
CA GLY A 234 -13.40 -5.99 7.26
C GLY A 234 -14.53 -5.99 8.27
N THR A 235 -14.21 -6.20 9.54
CA THR A 235 -15.19 -6.09 10.62
C THR A 235 -15.61 -4.63 10.83
N MET A 236 -16.80 -4.40 11.38
CA MET A 236 -17.25 -3.04 11.73
C MET A 236 -16.56 -2.56 13.00
N GLY A 237 -16.17 -1.29 13.03
CA GLY A 237 -15.75 -0.64 14.28
C GLY A 237 -16.93 -0.40 15.22
N THR A 238 -16.65 -0.29 16.53
CA THR A 238 -17.69 -0.04 17.54
C THR A 238 -18.00 1.46 17.67
N LEU A 239 -19.17 1.80 18.21
CA LEU A 239 -19.55 3.19 18.46
C LEU A 239 -18.87 3.73 19.71
N ALA A 240 -18.62 5.05 19.73
CA ALA A 240 -18.16 5.75 20.92
C ALA A 240 -19.20 5.65 22.04
N GLN A 241 -18.75 5.42 23.27
CA GLN A 241 -19.62 5.38 24.45
C GLN A 241 -19.63 6.74 25.15
N ILE A 242 -20.81 7.20 25.53
CA ILE A 242 -21.03 8.41 26.33
C ILE A 242 -21.52 7.97 27.71
N THR A 243 -20.93 8.53 28.75
CA THR A 243 -21.48 8.44 30.11
C THR A 243 -21.58 9.83 30.76
N ILE A 244 -22.58 10.03 31.62
CA ILE A 244 -22.70 11.17 32.54
C ILE A 244 -22.62 10.58 33.95
N ASP A 245 -21.66 11.04 34.75
CA ASP A 245 -21.44 10.60 36.14
C ASP A 245 -21.39 9.05 36.29
N GLY A 246 -20.74 8.41 35.31
CA GLY A 246 -20.57 6.96 35.24
C GLY A 246 -21.78 6.17 34.72
N LYS A 247 -22.90 6.81 34.41
CA LYS A 247 -24.10 6.18 33.83
C LYS A 247 -24.11 6.34 32.31
N SER A 248 -24.51 5.29 31.57
CA SER A 248 -24.65 5.36 30.11
C SER A 248 -25.63 6.45 29.68
N ALA A 249 -25.26 7.22 28.66
CA ALA A 249 -26.01 8.38 28.18
C ALA A 249 -26.08 8.43 26.64
N SER A 250 -26.95 9.30 26.13
CA SER A 250 -27.12 9.64 24.72
C SER A 250 -26.76 11.10 24.44
N LEU A 251 -26.69 11.48 23.16
CA LEU A 251 -26.54 12.87 22.72
C LEU A 251 -27.67 13.80 23.20
N ASP A 252 -28.88 13.26 23.38
CA ASP A 252 -30.06 13.99 23.84
C ASP A 252 -30.27 13.95 25.36
N SER A 253 -29.38 13.27 26.10
CA SER A 253 -29.50 13.16 27.56
C SER A 253 -29.25 14.53 28.22
N PRO A 254 -30.12 14.98 29.14
CA PRO A 254 -29.98 16.27 29.80
C PRO A 254 -28.73 16.30 30.69
N ILE A 255 -28.14 17.49 30.82
CA ILE A 255 -26.99 17.74 31.69
C ILE A 255 -27.39 18.67 32.84
N HIS A 256 -26.67 18.57 33.95
CA HIS A 256 -26.79 19.45 35.11
C HIS A 256 -25.41 19.99 35.48
N ASP A 257 -25.40 20.99 36.36
CA ASP A 257 -24.18 21.56 36.93
C ASP A 257 -23.33 20.49 37.63
N ASP A 258 -22.01 20.68 37.68
CA ASP A 258 -21.01 19.74 38.21
C ASP A 258 -20.95 18.34 37.55
N CYS A 259 -21.63 18.10 36.42
CA CYS A 259 -21.67 16.77 35.79
C CYS A 259 -20.38 16.39 35.03
N ARG A 260 -20.05 15.09 35.06
CA ARG A 260 -18.87 14.52 34.40
C ARG A 260 -19.26 13.70 33.17
N ILE A 261 -19.13 14.30 32.00
CA ILE A 261 -19.30 13.67 30.69
C ILE A 261 -18.01 12.93 30.32
N LYS A 262 -18.06 11.61 30.21
CA LYS A 262 -16.91 10.82 29.74
C LYS A 262 -17.21 10.18 28.39
N LEU A 263 -16.36 10.49 27.41
CA LEU A 263 -16.35 9.92 26.07
C LEU A 263 -15.26 8.85 25.96
N VAL A 264 -15.66 7.61 25.70
CA VAL A 264 -14.75 6.52 25.34
C VAL A 264 -14.85 6.30 23.83
N ALA A 265 -13.70 6.33 23.14
CA ALA A 265 -13.66 6.08 21.71
C ALA A 265 -14.03 4.63 21.39
N GLY A 266 -14.69 4.43 20.25
CA GLY A 266 -14.98 3.11 19.70
C GLY A 266 -13.73 2.47 19.09
N GLU A 267 -13.66 1.15 19.15
CA GLU A 267 -12.56 0.35 18.60
C GLU A 267 -12.69 0.26 17.09
N ASN A 268 -11.57 0.39 16.36
CA ASN A 268 -11.56 0.21 14.91
C ASN A 268 -11.76 -1.27 14.55
N GLY A 269 -12.49 -1.50 13.47
CA GLY A 269 -12.60 -2.83 12.86
C GLY A 269 -11.27 -3.32 12.29
N THR A 270 -11.17 -4.63 12.16
CA THR A 270 -10.00 -5.38 11.69
C THR A 270 -10.17 -5.84 10.25
N GLN A 271 -9.04 -5.98 9.54
CA GLN A 271 -8.98 -6.61 8.21
C GLN A 271 -9.12 -8.13 8.36
N PRO A 272 -9.84 -8.85 7.47
CA PRO A 272 -9.98 -10.29 7.60
C PRO A 272 -8.65 -10.99 7.29
N THR A 273 -8.33 -12.02 8.08
CA THR A 273 -7.18 -12.90 7.83
C THR A 273 -7.67 -14.10 7.03
N ILE A 274 -7.25 -14.21 5.78
CA ILE A 274 -7.66 -15.27 4.85
C ILE A 274 -6.43 -16.10 4.47
N ARG A 275 -6.52 -17.42 4.55
CA ARG A 275 -5.48 -18.36 4.12
C ARG A 275 -5.71 -18.81 2.68
N LEU A 276 -4.66 -19.33 2.04
CA LEU A 276 -4.74 -19.91 0.70
C LEU A 276 -5.79 -21.05 0.65
N SER A 277 -5.78 -21.93 1.66
CA SER A 277 -6.72 -23.04 1.85
C SER A 277 -8.20 -22.61 1.89
N ASP A 278 -8.50 -21.47 2.53
CA ASP A 278 -9.86 -20.92 2.65
C ASP A 278 -10.46 -20.51 1.29
N VAL A 279 -9.60 -20.24 0.31
CA VAL A 279 -9.96 -19.71 -1.02
C VAL A 279 -10.00 -20.80 -2.09
N ILE A 280 -9.04 -21.74 -2.07
CA ILE A 280 -8.95 -22.80 -3.10
C ILE A 280 -9.58 -24.13 -2.68
N GLY A 281 -9.90 -24.30 -1.39
CA GLY A 281 -10.49 -25.52 -0.84
C GLY A 281 -9.54 -26.74 -0.91
N SER A 282 -10.12 -27.94 -1.02
CA SER A 282 -9.36 -29.18 -1.09
C SER A 282 -8.62 -29.33 -2.44
N THR A 283 -7.30 -29.27 -2.39
CA THR A 283 -6.38 -29.28 -3.54
C THR A 283 -6.16 -30.68 -4.11
N ASN A 284 -7.24 -31.32 -4.55
CA ASN A 284 -7.16 -32.62 -5.23
C ASN A 284 -6.40 -32.46 -6.55
N GLY A 285 -5.22 -33.08 -6.64
CA GLY A 285 -4.49 -33.28 -7.89
C GLY A 285 -5.05 -34.44 -8.70
N CYS A 286 -4.23 -35.00 -9.59
CA CYS A 286 -4.52 -36.26 -10.27
C CYS A 286 -3.43 -37.32 -10.01
N THR A 287 -3.76 -38.59 -10.22
CA THR A 287 -2.79 -39.70 -10.25
C THR A 287 -2.45 -40.03 -11.70
N VAL A 288 -1.16 -40.17 -12.01
CA VAL A 288 -0.67 -40.65 -13.32
C VAL A 288 0.39 -41.72 -13.10
N VAL A 289 0.60 -42.61 -14.08
CA VAL A 289 1.66 -43.61 -14.05
C VAL A 289 2.86 -43.08 -14.82
N LEU A 290 4.05 -43.04 -14.23
CA LEU A 290 5.30 -42.63 -14.88
C LEU A 290 6.30 -43.78 -14.87
N ASN A 291 6.67 -44.29 -16.06
CA ASN A 291 7.57 -45.44 -16.22
C ASN A 291 7.15 -46.70 -15.41
N GLY A 292 5.86 -46.84 -15.11
CA GLY A 292 5.28 -47.96 -14.34
C GLY A 292 5.05 -47.68 -12.84
N GLU A 293 5.48 -46.54 -12.30
CA GLU A 293 5.16 -46.13 -10.92
C GLU A 293 3.98 -45.14 -10.89
N GLU A 294 3.02 -45.34 -9.98
CA GLU A 294 1.95 -44.36 -9.72
C GLU A 294 2.52 -43.15 -8.97
N ILE A 295 2.35 -41.96 -9.56
CA ILE A 295 2.74 -40.68 -8.96
C ILE A 295 1.52 -39.77 -8.78
N SER A 296 1.41 -39.13 -7.62
CA SER A 296 0.40 -38.11 -7.36
C SER A 296 0.92 -36.74 -7.83
N VAL A 297 0.19 -36.13 -8.75
CA VAL A 297 0.49 -34.86 -9.40
C VAL A 297 -0.36 -33.76 -8.76
N PRO A 298 0.19 -32.94 -7.85
CA PRO A 298 -0.58 -31.88 -7.19
C PRO A 298 -0.94 -30.76 -8.17
N ALA A 299 -2.11 -30.15 -7.92
CA ALA A 299 -2.62 -29.01 -8.67
C ALA A 299 -1.58 -27.87 -8.77
N SER A 300 -1.52 -27.20 -9.92
CA SER A 300 -0.70 -26.00 -10.13
C SER A 300 -1.34 -24.83 -9.41
N ILE A 301 -0.75 -24.42 -8.28
CA ILE A 301 -1.19 -23.27 -7.49
C ILE A 301 -0.10 -22.22 -7.55
N LEU A 302 -0.47 -21.00 -7.95
CA LEU A 302 0.40 -19.83 -7.99
C LEU A 302 -0.25 -18.67 -7.24
N ILE A 303 0.54 -17.92 -6.47
CA ILE A 303 0.18 -16.60 -5.93
C ILE A 303 1.12 -15.58 -6.58
N ASN A 304 0.57 -14.62 -7.32
CA ASN A 304 1.34 -13.60 -8.05
C ASN A 304 2.45 -14.23 -8.92
N ASP A 305 2.06 -15.25 -9.70
CA ASP A 305 2.91 -16.08 -10.57
C ASP A 305 4.01 -16.92 -9.88
N ALA A 306 4.11 -16.90 -8.54
CA ALA A 306 5.04 -17.72 -7.76
C ALA A 306 4.36 -18.92 -7.08
N VAL A 307 5.07 -20.04 -6.95
CA VAL A 307 4.59 -21.21 -6.17
C VAL A 307 4.62 -20.88 -4.67
N PRO A 308 3.52 -21.04 -3.91
CA PRO A 308 3.48 -20.71 -2.49
C PRO A 308 4.18 -21.77 -1.62
N GLU A 309 4.83 -21.32 -0.54
CA GLU A 309 5.31 -22.20 0.53
C GLU A 309 4.15 -22.57 1.48
N GLY A 310 3.60 -23.77 1.32
CA GLY A 310 2.55 -24.30 2.19
C GLY A 310 1.23 -23.53 2.08
N ASP A 311 0.69 -23.10 3.22
CA ASP A 311 -0.57 -22.36 3.34
C ASP A 311 -0.33 -20.95 3.92
N PRO A 312 0.02 -19.97 3.07
CA PRO A 312 0.26 -18.59 3.50
C PRO A 312 -1.04 -17.82 3.76
N ILE A 313 -0.92 -16.73 4.53
CA ILE A 313 -1.97 -15.71 4.65
C ILE A 313 -1.89 -14.78 3.44
N LEU A 314 -3.02 -14.60 2.76
CA LEU A 314 -3.15 -13.80 1.56
C LEU A 314 -3.23 -12.30 1.86
N ARG A 315 -2.82 -11.47 0.91
CA ARG A 315 -2.72 -10.00 1.01
C ARG A 315 -3.67 -9.31 0.03
N ASP A 316 -3.97 -8.05 0.31
CA ASP A 316 -4.83 -7.24 -0.56
C ASP A 316 -4.20 -7.08 -1.95
N GLY A 317 -4.96 -7.43 -2.99
CA GLY A 317 -4.50 -7.45 -4.38
C GLY A 317 -3.87 -8.77 -4.85
N ASP A 318 -3.68 -9.78 -3.98
CA ASP A 318 -3.08 -11.06 -4.39
C ASP A 318 -3.90 -11.76 -5.47
N THR A 319 -3.19 -12.26 -6.48
CA THR A 319 -3.77 -13.04 -7.59
C THR A 319 -3.43 -14.52 -7.42
N VAL A 320 -4.45 -15.33 -7.11
CA VAL A 320 -4.34 -16.77 -6.90
C VAL A 320 -4.82 -17.51 -8.15
N VAL A 321 -3.95 -18.30 -8.76
CA VAL A 321 -4.27 -19.16 -9.92
C VAL A 321 -4.13 -20.62 -9.48
N SER A 322 -5.26 -21.32 -9.39
CA SER A 322 -5.37 -22.74 -9.05
C SER A 322 -5.91 -23.53 -10.23
N ARG A 323 -5.04 -24.33 -10.84
CA ARG A 323 -5.34 -25.24 -11.97
C ARG A 323 -5.09 -26.67 -11.52
N ARG A 324 -6.13 -27.52 -11.50
CA ARG A 324 -5.99 -28.97 -11.24
C ARG A 324 -5.08 -29.61 -12.30
N ASP A 325 -5.37 -29.27 -13.54
CA ASP A 325 -4.69 -29.67 -14.75
C ASP A 325 -3.21 -29.24 -14.75
N ARG A 326 -2.31 -30.24 -14.81
CA ARG A 326 -0.88 -30.07 -15.03
C ARG A 326 -0.52 -30.53 -16.44
N THR A 327 0.44 -29.87 -17.07
CA THR A 327 0.94 -30.29 -18.38
C THR A 327 2.03 -31.36 -18.27
N LEU A 328 2.13 -32.23 -19.27
CA LEU A 328 3.17 -33.26 -19.39
C LEU A 328 4.59 -32.72 -19.13
N GLY A 329 4.92 -31.55 -19.71
CA GLY A 329 6.21 -30.90 -19.49
C GLY A 329 6.41 -30.34 -18.07
N GLU A 330 5.36 -29.98 -17.33
CA GLU A 330 5.45 -29.57 -15.92
C GLU A 330 5.59 -30.75 -14.96
N VAL A 331 5.11 -31.95 -15.31
CA VAL A 331 5.31 -33.17 -14.51
C VAL A 331 6.70 -33.75 -14.75
N LEU A 332 7.13 -33.89 -16.01
CA LEU A 332 8.48 -34.38 -16.33
C LEU A 332 9.58 -33.53 -15.68
N ARG A 333 9.47 -32.19 -15.73
CA ARG A 333 10.41 -31.29 -15.04
C ARG A 333 10.38 -31.42 -13.50
N ALA A 334 9.21 -31.69 -12.90
CA ALA A 334 9.09 -31.92 -11.46
C ALA A 334 9.70 -33.27 -11.04
N ALA A 335 9.63 -34.28 -11.92
CA ALA A 335 10.32 -35.57 -11.77
C ALA A 335 11.82 -35.52 -12.17
N HIS A 336 12.39 -34.33 -12.41
CA HIS A 336 13.76 -34.10 -12.90
C HIS A 336 14.11 -34.72 -14.26
N LEU A 337 13.12 -35.19 -15.02
CA LEU A 337 13.28 -35.76 -16.36
C LEU A 337 13.31 -34.65 -17.43
N PRO A 338 14.44 -34.37 -18.10
CA PRO A 338 14.58 -33.22 -19.01
C PRO A 338 13.78 -33.43 -20.31
N PRO A 339 12.65 -32.72 -20.54
CA PRO A 339 11.78 -33.01 -21.68
C PRO A 339 12.31 -32.45 -23.01
N THR A 340 13.29 -31.53 -22.95
CA THR A 340 14.02 -31.00 -24.10
C THR A 340 15.25 -31.82 -24.48
N GLY A 341 15.53 -32.90 -23.73
CA GLY A 341 16.68 -33.77 -23.92
C GLY A 341 18.03 -33.14 -23.67
N ARG A 342 19.06 -33.90 -24.03
CA ARG A 342 20.48 -33.54 -23.82
C ARG A 342 20.99 -32.81 -25.07
N ARG A 343 21.67 -31.68 -24.85
CA ARG A 343 22.33 -30.87 -25.89
C ARG A 343 23.76 -30.60 -25.48
N ILE A 344 24.69 -30.82 -26.40
CA ILE A 344 26.10 -30.48 -26.25
C ILE A 344 26.59 -29.72 -27.50
N SER A 345 27.46 -28.74 -27.28
CA SER A 345 28.25 -28.07 -28.29
C SER A 345 29.67 -28.62 -28.23
N TYR A 346 30.28 -28.92 -29.37
CA TYR A 346 31.63 -29.46 -29.44
C TYR A 346 32.34 -28.90 -30.67
N THR A 347 33.67 -28.94 -30.70
CA THR A 347 34.46 -28.55 -31.87
C THR A 347 35.02 -29.80 -32.53
N LEU A 348 34.84 -29.98 -33.84
CA LEU A 348 35.41 -31.10 -34.59
C LEU A 348 36.37 -30.57 -35.67
N ASN A 349 37.65 -30.90 -35.56
CA ASN A 349 38.70 -30.46 -36.50
C ASN A 349 38.73 -28.92 -36.74
N GLY A 350 38.30 -28.14 -35.74
CA GLY A 350 38.20 -26.68 -35.79
C GLY A 350 36.80 -26.12 -36.13
N GLU A 351 35.86 -26.96 -36.57
CA GLU A 351 34.47 -26.54 -36.81
C GLU A 351 33.61 -26.68 -35.55
N ALA A 352 32.88 -25.62 -35.17
CA ALA A 352 31.89 -25.69 -34.10
C ALA A 352 30.64 -26.47 -34.56
N ARG A 353 30.27 -27.51 -33.81
CA ARG A 353 29.13 -28.40 -34.07
C ARG A 353 28.28 -28.57 -32.81
N ARG A 354 27.09 -29.15 -32.97
CA ARG A 354 26.14 -29.43 -31.88
C ARG A 354 25.51 -30.80 -32.06
N PHE A 355 25.34 -31.52 -30.96
CA PHE A 355 24.56 -32.74 -30.86
C PHE A 355 23.34 -32.47 -29.96
N SER A 356 22.18 -33.04 -30.30
CA SER A 356 20.92 -32.82 -29.60
C SER A 356 20.08 -34.10 -29.66
N ALA A 357 19.97 -34.81 -28.54
CA ALA A 357 19.22 -36.05 -28.44
C ALA A 357 17.96 -35.84 -27.59
N LEU A 358 16.79 -35.79 -28.24
CA LEU A 358 15.49 -35.67 -27.59
C LEU A 358 15.05 -37.02 -26.99
N PRO A 359 14.58 -37.07 -25.73
CA PRO A 359 14.01 -38.28 -25.16
C PRO A 359 12.79 -38.72 -25.95
N LYS A 360 12.51 -40.01 -25.95
CA LYS A 360 11.23 -40.54 -26.42
C LYS A 360 10.23 -40.41 -25.28
N ILE A 361 9.14 -39.69 -25.54
CA ILE A 361 8.08 -39.41 -24.57
C ILE A 361 6.75 -39.87 -25.19
N THR A 362 6.08 -40.81 -24.52
CA THR A 362 4.72 -41.25 -24.87
C THR A 362 3.75 -40.96 -23.74
N LEU A 363 2.50 -40.69 -24.10
CA LEU A 363 1.36 -40.55 -23.22
C LEU A 363 0.27 -41.48 -23.74
N ASN A 364 -0.12 -42.49 -22.97
CA ASN A 364 -1.06 -43.55 -23.38
C ASN A 364 -0.67 -44.17 -24.74
N ASP A 365 0.54 -44.72 -24.82
CA ASP A 365 1.19 -45.29 -26.02
C ASP A 365 1.42 -44.32 -27.22
N ALA A 366 0.98 -43.05 -27.14
CA ALA A 366 1.04 -42.09 -28.23
C ALA A 366 2.05 -40.95 -27.99
N PRO A 367 2.80 -40.47 -29.01
CA PRO A 367 3.65 -39.29 -28.88
C PRO A 367 2.84 -38.04 -28.54
N ALA A 368 3.21 -37.33 -27.47
CA ALA A 368 2.48 -36.17 -26.96
C ALA A 368 3.33 -34.90 -26.91
N VAL A 369 2.68 -33.74 -27.09
CA VAL A 369 3.32 -32.43 -26.92
C VAL A 369 3.44 -32.08 -25.44
N LEU A 370 4.50 -31.35 -25.07
CA LEU A 370 4.77 -30.99 -23.66
C LEU A 370 3.69 -30.11 -23.02
N SER A 371 2.82 -29.49 -23.83
CA SER A 371 1.66 -28.70 -23.40
C SER A 371 0.37 -29.53 -23.24
N THR A 372 0.39 -30.84 -23.48
CA THR A 372 -0.78 -31.71 -23.25
C THR A 372 -1.10 -31.73 -21.76
N ILE A 373 -2.37 -31.50 -21.44
CA ILE A 373 -2.94 -31.62 -20.08
C ILE A 373 -3.10 -33.09 -19.72
N LEU A 374 -2.61 -33.45 -18.53
CA LEU A 374 -2.73 -34.79 -17.96
C LEU A 374 -4.07 -34.99 -17.23
N ARG A 375 -4.50 -36.25 -17.14
CA ARG A 375 -5.76 -36.69 -16.53
C ARG A 375 -5.53 -37.85 -15.56
N GLU A 376 -6.54 -38.15 -14.75
CA GLU A 376 -6.52 -39.30 -13.84
C GLU A 376 -6.31 -40.60 -14.62
N GLY A 377 -5.27 -41.36 -14.25
CA GLY A 377 -4.91 -42.64 -14.87
C GLY A 377 -4.15 -42.56 -16.19
N ASP A 378 -3.70 -41.37 -16.62
CA ASP A 378 -2.80 -41.26 -17.78
C ASP A 378 -1.47 -41.98 -17.51
N VAL A 379 -0.96 -42.69 -18.52
CA VAL A 379 0.33 -43.39 -18.50
C VAL A 379 1.36 -42.60 -19.30
N ILE A 380 2.50 -42.31 -18.69
CA ILE A 380 3.62 -41.56 -19.25
C ILE A 380 4.83 -42.49 -19.31
N ASP A 381 5.38 -42.71 -20.50
CA ASP A 381 6.70 -43.31 -20.66
C ASP A 381 7.72 -42.24 -21.05
N TYR A 382 8.84 -42.22 -20.34
CA TYR A 382 9.99 -41.38 -20.59
C TYR A 382 11.23 -42.26 -20.72
N GLU A 383 11.72 -42.40 -21.95
CA GLU A 383 12.97 -43.10 -22.27
C GLU A 383 14.08 -42.04 -22.43
N GLU A 384 15.00 -41.98 -21.46
CA GLU A 384 16.09 -41.00 -21.50
C GLU A 384 17.06 -41.31 -22.65
N THR A 385 17.48 -40.27 -23.37
CA THR A 385 18.49 -40.42 -24.42
C THR A 385 19.86 -40.78 -23.87
N ALA A 386 20.47 -41.79 -24.49
CA ALA A 386 21.80 -42.27 -24.16
C ALA A 386 22.85 -41.15 -24.16
N ILE A 387 23.88 -41.32 -23.31
CA ILE A 387 24.99 -40.38 -23.20
C ILE A 387 25.76 -40.36 -24.53
N PRO A 388 26.02 -39.19 -25.15
CA PRO A 388 26.74 -39.11 -26.42
C PRO A 388 28.19 -39.60 -26.28
N THR A 389 28.56 -40.57 -27.11
CA THR A 389 29.94 -41.06 -27.28
C THR A 389 30.53 -40.61 -28.62
N LEU A 390 31.87 -40.66 -28.76
CA LEU A 390 32.56 -40.37 -30.02
C LEU A 390 31.95 -41.09 -31.23
N GLU A 391 31.64 -42.38 -31.10
CA GLU A 391 31.01 -43.18 -32.15
C GLU A 391 29.66 -42.61 -32.59
N THR A 392 28.77 -42.30 -31.63
CA THR A 392 27.44 -41.74 -31.91
C THR A 392 27.46 -40.31 -32.48
N VAL A 393 28.56 -39.58 -32.29
CA VAL A 393 28.71 -38.18 -32.73
C VAL A 393 29.51 -38.05 -34.04
N LEU A 394 30.28 -39.08 -34.41
CA LEU A 394 31.12 -39.10 -35.61
C LEU A 394 30.68 -40.09 -36.70
N ASP A 395 29.75 -41.01 -36.40
CA ASP A 395 29.26 -42.09 -37.30
C ASP A 395 30.41 -42.89 -37.96
N LEU A 396 31.32 -43.38 -37.10
CA LEU A 396 32.56 -44.06 -37.51
C LEU A 396 32.33 -45.48 -38.08
N SER A 397 31.07 -45.91 -38.17
CA SER A 397 30.59 -47.27 -38.51
C SER A 397 31.02 -47.79 -39.90
N SER A 398 31.68 -46.98 -40.73
CA SER A 398 31.85 -47.20 -42.17
C SER A 398 33.30 -47.13 -42.70
N LEU A 399 34.34 -46.93 -41.86
CA LEU A 399 35.69 -46.55 -42.31
C LEU A 399 36.86 -47.46 -41.87
N THR A 400 36.76 -48.76 -42.12
CA THR A 400 37.95 -49.65 -42.10
C THR A 400 38.94 -49.26 -43.20
N SER A 401 40.20 -48.98 -42.84
CA SER A 401 41.26 -48.63 -43.81
C SER A 401 42.15 -49.85 -44.09
N TYR A 402 42.48 -50.06 -45.36
CA TYR A 402 43.31 -51.17 -45.83
C TYR A 402 44.35 -50.70 -46.84
N ALA A 403 45.47 -51.42 -46.91
CA ALA A 403 46.47 -51.29 -47.97
C ALA A 403 46.33 -52.46 -48.96
N THR A 404 46.44 -52.23 -50.27
CA THR A 404 46.37 -53.30 -51.27
C THR A 404 47.76 -53.62 -51.81
N ILE A 405 48.20 -54.87 -51.72
CA ILE A 405 49.47 -55.34 -52.27
C ILE A 405 49.28 -56.45 -53.31
N THR A 406 50.29 -56.68 -54.15
CA THR A 406 50.35 -57.88 -54.99
C THR A 406 51.20 -58.97 -54.30
N TYR A 407 50.70 -60.20 -54.22
CA TYR A 407 51.46 -61.39 -53.78
C TYR A 407 51.12 -62.58 -54.68
N GLU A 408 52.12 -63.33 -55.14
CA GLU A 408 51.94 -64.47 -56.09
C GLU A 408 51.05 -64.11 -57.32
N GLY A 409 51.18 -62.87 -57.81
CA GLY A 409 50.41 -62.35 -58.94
C GLY A 409 48.94 -62.01 -58.67
N LYS A 410 48.52 -61.92 -57.39
CA LYS A 410 47.14 -61.56 -56.99
C LYS A 410 47.13 -60.37 -56.03
N GLU A 411 46.07 -59.57 -56.08
CA GLU A 411 45.84 -58.50 -55.10
C GLU A 411 45.33 -59.05 -53.76
N HIS A 412 45.84 -58.51 -52.65
CA HIS A 412 45.43 -58.80 -51.28
C HIS A 412 45.26 -57.51 -50.48
N HIS A 413 44.21 -57.43 -49.67
CA HIS A 413 43.96 -56.29 -48.77
C HIS A 413 44.49 -56.59 -47.37
N ILE A 414 45.41 -55.73 -46.90
CA ILE A 414 46.06 -55.81 -45.59
C ILE A 414 45.38 -54.79 -44.66
N PRO A 415 44.91 -55.17 -43.46
CA PRO A 415 44.38 -54.21 -42.49
C PRO A 415 45.45 -53.18 -42.13
N ALA A 416 45.14 -51.89 -42.28
CA ALA A 416 46.12 -50.82 -42.09
C ALA A 416 45.76 -49.98 -40.85
N ALA A 417 46.58 -50.09 -39.81
CA ALA A 417 46.35 -49.40 -38.54
C ALA A 417 46.63 -47.88 -38.64
N GLY A 418 45.84 -47.08 -37.92
CA GLY A 418 46.01 -45.63 -37.83
C GLY A 418 44.70 -44.86 -37.96
N GLN A 419 44.04 -44.61 -36.84
CA GLN A 419 43.10 -43.51 -36.66
C GLN A 419 43.54 -42.73 -35.43
N LEU A 420 43.71 -41.42 -35.53
CA LEU A 420 43.95 -40.58 -34.35
C LEU A 420 42.63 -39.89 -33.98
N LEU A 421 42.04 -40.35 -32.89
CA LEU A 421 40.90 -39.75 -32.21
C LEU A 421 41.41 -39.14 -30.91
N THR A 422 41.18 -37.84 -30.71
CA THR A 422 41.45 -37.19 -29.43
C THR A 422 40.27 -36.35 -28.95
N ILE A 423 40.06 -36.35 -27.63
CA ILE A 423 39.19 -35.39 -26.93
C ILE A 423 40.11 -34.51 -26.07
N ASN A 424 39.96 -33.19 -26.21
CA ASN A 424 40.71 -32.18 -25.44
C ASN A 424 42.25 -32.37 -25.50
N GLY A 425 42.76 -32.98 -26.58
CA GLY A 425 44.18 -33.27 -26.80
C GLY A 425 44.69 -34.59 -26.21
N GLN A 426 43.85 -35.43 -25.61
CA GLN A 426 44.22 -36.81 -25.20
C GLN A 426 43.56 -37.86 -26.11
N GLU A 427 44.28 -38.95 -26.38
CA GLU A 427 43.81 -40.08 -27.19
C GLU A 427 42.56 -40.72 -26.56
N ALA A 428 41.52 -40.93 -27.37
CA ALA A 428 40.19 -41.31 -26.90
C ALA A 428 39.58 -42.43 -27.75
N SER A 429 38.97 -43.41 -27.09
CA SER A 429 38.28 -44.53 -27.73
C SER A 429 36.88 -44.15 -28.24
N PRO A 430 36.29 -44.86 -29.21
CA PRO A 430 34.98 -44.51 -29.79
C PRO A 430 33.82 -44.50 -28.78
N ASP A 431 33.92 -45.25 -27.69
CA ASP A 431 32.96 -45.29 -26.58
C ASP A 431 33.12 -44.14 -25.57
N ALA A 432 34.15 -43.30 -25.70
CA ALA A 432 34.39 -42.18 -24.79
C ALA A 432 33.25 -41.14 -24.84
N ILE A 433 32.75 -40.79 -23.66
CA ILE A 433 31.68 -39.81 -23.44
C ILE A 433 32.16 -38.39 -23.84
N ILE A 434 31.28 -37.63 -24.49
CA ILE A 434 31.55 -36.24 -24.89
C ILE A 434 30.82 -35.27 -23.96
N GLU A 435 31.59 -34.40 -23.32
CA GLU A 435 31.10 -33.29 -22.48
C GLU A 435 30.81 -32.02 -23.32
N ASP A 436 30.02 -31.09 -22.77
CA ASP A 436 29.77 -29.79 -23.40
C ASP A 436 31.06 -28.96 -23.46
N GLY A 437 31.37 -28.39 -24.63
CA GLY A 437 32.60 -27.66 -24.91
C GLY A 437 33.78 -28.50 -25.42
N ALA A 438 33.64 -29.83 -25.54
CA ALA A 438 34.73 -30.73 -25.94
C ALA A 438 35.36 -30.36 -27.30
N VAL A 439 36.69 -30.47 -27.38
CA VAL A 439 37.46 -30.30 -28.62
C VAL A 439 37.90 -31.67 -29.13
N ILE A 440 37.27 -32.10 -30.23
CA ILE A 440 37.51 -33.38 -30.89
C ILE A 440 38.42 -33.17 -32.10
N VAL A 441 39.51 -33.92 -32.17
CA VAL A 441 40.33 -34.03 -33.39
C VAL A 441 40.25 -35.46 -33.90
N TYR A 442 39.83 -35.60 -35.16
CA TYR A 442 39.75 -36.85 -35.90
C TYR A 442 40.63 -36.76 -37.14
N GLN A 443 41.71 -37.55 -37.18
CA GLN A 443 42.59 -37.67 -38.34
C GLN A 443 42.58 -39.11 -38.87
N LYS A 444 42.05 -39.27 -40.08
CA LYS A 444 42.11 -40.52 -40.85
C LYS A 444 43.56 -40.80 -41.25
N GLY A 445 44.15 -41.87 -40.74
CA GLY A 445 45.56 -42.20 -40.97
C GLY A 445 45.85 -42.66 -42.39
N THR A 446 47.10 -42.50 -42.83
CA THR A 446 47.56 -42.76 -44.20
C THR A 446 47.97 -44.22 -44.45
N GLY A 447 47.35 -45.17 -43.74
CA GLY A 447 47.39 -46.62 -44.00
C GLY A 447 48.77 -47.23 -44.27
N THR A 448 49.61 -47.38 -43.24
CA THR A 448 50.86 -48.15 -43.32
C THR A 448 50.73 -49.47 -42.57
N ALA A 449 50.94 -50.59 -43.27
CA ALA A 449 51.11 -51.91 -42.66
C ALA A 449 52.60 -52.29 -42.65
N ASN A 450 52.97 -53.39 -41.99
CA ASN A 450 54.31 -53.99 -42.10
C ASN A 450 54.30 -55.36 -42.80
N VAL A 451 55.49 -55.83 -43.18
CA VAL A 451 55.70 -57.14 -43.83
C VAL A 451 55.13 -58.30 -43.01
N SER A 452 55.17 -58.27 -41.67
CA SER A 452 54.61 -59.33 -40.83
C SER A 452 53.08 -59.40 -40.90
N GLU A 453 52.40 -58.25 -40.89
CA GLU A 453 50.94 -58.15 -41.08
C GLU A 453 50.53 -58.61 -42.49
N ALA A 454 51.31 -58.21 -43.51
CA ALA A 454 51.07 -58.63 -44.88
C ALA A 454 51.25 -60.13 -45.07
N LEU A 455 52.34 -60.72 -44.58
CA LEU A 455 52.59 -62.17 -44.66
C LEU A 455 51.52 -62.98 -43.93
N LEU A 456 51.03 -62.50 -42.78
CA LEU A 456 49.92 -63.11 -42.06
C LEU A 456 48.61 -63.07 -42.89
N ALA A 457 48.30 -61.93 -43.50
CA ALA A 457 47.07 -61.73 -44.27
C ALA A 457 47.06 -62.44 -45.64
N VAL A 458 48.21 -62.69 -46.28
CA VAL A 458 48.32 -63.57 -47.46
C VAL A 458 48.40 -65.06 -47.09
N GLY A 459 48.43 -65.40 -45.80
CA GLY A 459 48.48 -66.78 -45.31
C GLY A 459 49.85 -67.45 -45.47
N PHE A 460 50.94 -66.69 -45.55
CA PHE A 460 52.29 -67.24 -45.67
C PHE A 460 52.70 -67.97 -44.39
N THR A 461 53.04 -69.26 -44.52
CA THR A 461 53.65 -70.06 -43.46
C THR A 461 55.13 -70.29 -43.77
N PRO A 462 56.08 -69.87 -42.91
CA PRO A 462 57.50 -70.08 -43.15
C PRO A 462 57.85 -71.58 -43.18
N PRO A 463 58.79 -72.03 -44.02
CA PRO A 463 59.22 -73.43 -44.07
C PRO A 463 59.67 -73.95 -42.69
N PRO A 464 59.34 -75.20 -42.32
CA PRO A 464 59.85 -75.82 -41.10
C PRO A 464 61.38 -75.82 -41.07
N ALA A 465 61.96 -75.64 -39.88
CA ALA A 465 63.42 -75.63 -39.66
C ALA A 465 64.15 -76.95 -40.02
N THR A 466 63.40 -78.01 -40.32
CA THR A 466 63.89 -79.29 -40.85
C THR A 466 64.01 -79.33 -42.37
N SER A 467 63.54 -78.29 -43.08
CA SER A 467 63.62 -78.22 -44.54
C SER A 467 64.99 -77.72 -45.01
N ARG A 468 65.50 -78.25 -46.14
CA ARG A 468 66.77 -77.80 -46.74
C ARG A 468 66.64 -76.51 -47.56
N VAL A 469 65.79 -75.58 -47.11
CA VAL A 469 65.39 -74.41 -47.90
C VAL A 469 65.43 -73.17 -47.00
N THR A 470 66.18 -72.16 -47.42
CA THR A 470 66.07 -70.81 -46.84
C THR A 470 65.06 -69.99 -47.65
N PHE A 471 64.49 -68.94 -47.05
CA PHE A 471 63.69 -67.96 -47.77
C PHE A 471 64.29 -66.55 -47.69
N ALA A 472 63.90 -65.70 -48.64
CA ALA A 472 64.13 -64.27 -48.60
C ALA A 472 62.81 -63.55 -48.96
N ILE A 473 62.41 -62.58 -48.13
CA ILE A 473 61.26 -61.73 -48.40
C ILE A 473 61.74 -60.55 -49.24
N LEU A 474 60.98 -60.20 -50.28
CA LEU A 474 61.25 -59.08 -51.16
C LEU A 474 60.01 -58.18 -51.23
N VAL A 475 60.20 -56.87 -51.14
CA VAL A 475 59.18 -55.85 -51.44
C VAL A 475 59.68 -55.07 -52.65
N ASN A 476 58.91 -55.08 -53.73
CA ASN A 476 59.27 -54.49 -55.04
C ASN A 476 60.65 -54.98 -55.55
N GLY A 477 60.98 -56.25 -55.33
CA GLY A 477 62.27 -56.85 -55.70
C GLY A 477 63.46 -56.48 -54.79
N VAL A 478 63.25 -55.71 -53.72
CA VAL A 478 64.28 -55.34 -52.73
C VAL A 478 64.10 -56.18 -51.47
N ARG A 479 65.19 -56.76 -50.94
CA ARG A 479 65.14 -57.63 -49.75
C ARG A 479 64.63 -56.84 -48.52
N ALA A 480 63.65 -57.40 -47.83
CA ALA A 480 62.96 -56.78 -46.71
C ALA A 480 62.97 -57.68 -45.45
N ASP A 481 62.76 -57.06 -44.29
CA ASP A 481 62.60 -57.72 -42.99
C ASP A 481 61.13 -57.65 -42.54
N PHE A 482 60.74 -58.47 -41.56
CA PHE A 482 59.36 -58.54 -41.05
C PHE A 482 58.78 -57.20 -40.56
N THR A 483 59.63 -56.27 -40.13
CA THR A 483 59.24 -54.92 -39.67
C THR A 483 59.36 -53.85 -40.77
N SER A 484 59.72 -54.20 -42.00
CA SER A 484 59.74 -53.25 -43.11
C SER A 484 58.30 -52.76 -43.42
N PRO A 485 58.10 -51.46 -43.73
CA PRO A 485 56.79 -50.92 -44.05
C PRO A 485 56.33 -51.35 -45.44
N ILE A 486 55.02 -51.52 -45.58
CA ILE A 486 54.30 -51.82 -46.81
C ILE A 486 53.26 -50.72 -47.08
N ARG A 487 53.06 -50.42 -48.37
CA ARG A 487 52.12 -49.42 -48.90
C ARG A 487 51.22 -50.02 -49.96
N THR A 488 50.10 -49.35 -50.23
CA THR A 488 49.22 -49.68 -51.35
C THR A 488 49.98 -49.57 -52.68
N GLY A 489 49.97 -50.65 -53.47
CA GLY A 489 50.66 -50.79 -54.74
C GLY A 489 51.99 -51.55 -54.68
N ASP A 490 52.49 -51.91 -53.48
CA ASP A 490 53.71 -52.72 -53.36
C ASP A 490 53.47 -54.18 -53.79
N THR A 491 54.49 -54.79 -54.38
CA THR A 491 54.55 -56.24 -54.66
C THR A 491 55.40 -56.95 -53.62
N LEU A 492 54.83 -57.93 -52.93
CA LEU A 492 55.48 -58.79 -51.95
C LEU A 492 55.78 -60.16 -52.60
N GLU A 493 57.01 -60.63 -52.44
CA GLU A 493 57.45 -61.94 -52.93
C GLU A 493 58.24 -62.68 -51.84
N VAL A 494 58.16 -64.02 -51.81
CA VAL A 494 59.00 -64.84 -50.93
C VAL A 494 59.75 -65.89 -51.75
N VAL A 495 61.03 -65.62 -52.01
CA VAL A 495 61.88 -66.52 -52.81
C VAL A 495 62.48 -67.61 -51.92
N LEU A 496 62.19 -68.86 -52.26
CA LEU A 496 62.76 -70.06 -51.64
C LEU A 496 64.05 -70.48 -52.34
N THR A 497 65.10 -70.82 -51.59
CA THR A 497 66.41 -71.22 -52.12
C THR A 497 66.94 -72.48 -51.42
N PRO A 498 67.25 -73.57 -52.15
CA PRO A 498 67.86 -74.77 -51.58
C PRO A 498 69.25 -74.50 -50.98
N ILE A 499 69.51 -75.06 -49.79
CA ILE A 499 70.76 -74.83 -49.05
C ILE A 499 71.97 -75.48 -49.71
N ASP A 500 71.78 -76.60 -50.43
CA ASP A 500 72.86 -77.39 -51.08
C ASP A 500 73.54 -76.67 -52.29
N ALA A 501 73.20 -75.41 -52.59
CA ALA A 501 73.71 -74.65 -53.75
C ALA A 501 74.81 -73.61 -53.43
N LEU A 502 75.11 -73.33 -52.16
CA LEU A 502 75.96 -72.20 -51.74
C LEU A 502 77.44 -72.59 -51.49
N SER A 503 78.17 -73.03 -52.52
CA SER A 503 79.59 -73.41 -52.38
C SER A 503 80.49 -73.25 -53.63
N ALA A 504 80.40 -72.14 -54.38
CA ALA A 504 81.36 -71.83 -55.47
C ALA A 504 81.44 -70.34 -55.91
N ALA A 505 81.82 -69.40 -55.03
CA ALA A 505 82.29 -68.06 -55.42
C ALA A 505 83.20 -67.43 -54.34
N SER A 506 84.16 -66.59 -54.74
CA SER A 506 85.19 -66.02 -53.85
C SER A 506 84.85 -64.63 -53.28
N VAL A 507 85.25 -64.39 -52.02
CA VAL A 507 85.23 -63.09 -51.34
C VAL A 507 86.52 -62.30 -51.63
N PRO A 508 86.50 -60.96 -51.67
CA PRO A 508 86.95 -60.14 -50.52
C PRO A 508 85.88 -59.12 -50.09
N ALA A 509 85.57 -58.92 -48.79
CA ALA A 509 86.37 -58.25 -47.75
C ALA A 509 86.58 -56.75 -48.04
N ALA A 510 86.28 -55.80 -47.14
CA ALA A 510 85.99 -55.84 -45.68
C ALA A 510 84.94 -54.73 -45.30
N THR A 511 84.50 -54.47 -44.05
CA THR A 511 85.01 -54.82 -42.70
C THR A 511 83.89 -54.87 -41.64
N LYS A 512 84.20 -55.43 -40.45
CA LYS A 512 83.43 -55.48 -39.18
C LYS A 512 83.05 -54.08 -38.62
N ALA A 513 82.18 -53.90 -37.61
CA ALA A 513 81.66 -54.79 -36.54
C ALA A 513 80.14 -54.53 -36.27
N ALA A 514 79.31 -55.46 -35.76
CA ALA A 514 79.32 -56.19 -34.46
C ALA A 514 79.14 -55.24 -33.25
N ASP A 515 78.37 -55.50 -32.18
CA ASP A 515 77.63 -56.69 -31.66
C ASP A 515 76.55 -56.18 -30.66
N ALA A 516 75.57 -56.90 -30.08
CA ALA A 516 74.95 -58.23 -30.31
C ALA A 516 73.58 -58.27 -29.58
N ALA A 517 72.76 -59.30 -29.82
CA ALA A 517 71.52 -59.62 -29.09
C ALA A 517 71.82 -60.61 -27.90
N PRO A 518 70.85 -61.27 -27.20
CA PRO A 518 69.38 -61.29 -27.32
C PRO A 518 68.58 -61.38 -25.96
N ALA A 519 67.31 -61.81 -26.06
CA ALA A 519 66.55 -62.64 -25.09
C ALA A 519 65.61 -62.00 -24.03
N ALA A 520 64.39 -61.66 -24.48
CA ALA A 520 63.08 -62.16 -24.02
C ALA A 520 62.83 -62.58 -22.54
N SER A 521 61.76 -62.03 -21.93
CA SER A 521 60.52 -62.72 -21.46
C SER A 521 59.82 -62.00 -20.28
N ALA A 522 58.52 -62.29 -20.07
CA ALA A 522 57.57 -61.71 -19.09
C ALA A 522 57.28 -60.18 -19.25
N ILE A 523 56.06 -59.63 -19.15
CA ILE A 523 54.73 -59.98 -18.60
C ILE A 523 54.50 -59.65 -17.10
N LEU A 524 53.41 -58.90 -16.86
CA LEU A 524 52.63 -58.64 -15.63
C LEU A 524 53.06 -57.55 -14.61
N SER A 525 52.06 -56.75 -14.23
CA SER A 525 51.90 -55.88 -13.04
C SER A 525 52.80 -54.62 -12.91
N GLY A 526 52.33 -53.52 -12.30
CA GLY A 526 51.00 -53.28 -11.71
C GLY A 526 50.75 -51.81 -11.30
N ILE A 527 49.49 -51.50 -10.98
CA ILE A 527 48.97 -50.17 -10.60
C ILE A 527 49.10 -49.97 -9.07
N ALA A 528 49.48 -48.78 -8.59
CA ALA A 528 48.84 -48.09 -7.43
C ALA A 528 49.54 -46.79 -6.93
N ALA A 529 48.70 -45.89 -6.38
CA ALA A 529 48.91 -45.02 -5.22
C ALA A 529 49.92 -43.84 -5.22
N ARG A 530 49.35 -42.62 -5.24
CA ARG A 530 49.60 -41.52 -4.28
C ARG A 530 48.23 -40.90 -3.94
N THR A 531 47.76 -40.74 -2.69
CA THR A 531 48.23 -39.91 -1.55
C THR A 531 48.42 -38.43 -1.96
N ALA A 532 47.50 -37.48 -1.70
CA ALA A 532 46.91 -37.03 -0.43
C ALA A 532 47.86 -36.22 0.49
N MET A 533 47.65 -34.89 0.57
CA MET A 533 48.00 -33.97 1.67
C MET A 533 47.31 -32.60 1.43
N ALA A 534 46.53 -32.05 2.38
CA ALA A 534 46.85 -30.96 3.34
C ALA A 534 46.68 -29.51 2.77
N GLY A 535 46.27 -28.47 3.51
CA GLY A 535 45.74 -28.34 4.89
C GLY A 535 46.15 -27.00 5.58
N ILE A 536 45.43 -26.52 6.63
CA ILE A 536 45.83 -25.47 7.64
C ILE A 536 45.92 -24.01 7.09
N ASN A 537 45.61 -22.85 7.74
CA ASN A 537 44.93 -22.35 8.98
C ASN A 537 44.74 -20.79 8.83
N ALA A 538 44.22 -19.95 9.75
CA ALA A 538 43.09 -19.95 10.73
C ALA A 538 43.10 -18.63 11.60
N LYS A 539 42.00 -18.36 12.36
CA LYS A 539 41.84 -17.44 13.55
C LYS A 539 41.30 -15.99 13.43
N GLN A 540 40.72 -15.59 14.57
CA GLN A 540 39.87 -14.46 15.06
C GLN A 540 40.68 -13.46 15.97
N PRO A 541 40.09 -12.54 16.81
CA PRO A 541 38.94 -11.59 16.70
C PRO A 541 39.25 -10.16 17.31
N ALA A 542 38.25 -9.27 17.45
CA ALA A 542 38.16 -8.25 18.54
C ALA A 542 36.73 -7.63 18.69
N GLU A 543 36.36 -7.17 19.90
CA GLU A 543 35.13 -6.42 20.25
C GLU A 543 35.37 -5.51 21.49
N SER A 544 34.56 -4.45 21.73
CA SER A 544 34.10 -4.02 23.10
C SER A 544 33.29 -2.69 23.19
N LYS A 545 32.38 -2.68 24.20
CA LYS A 545 31.97 -1.58 25.12
C LYS A 545 30.73 -0.68 24.89
N GLU A 546 30.21 -0.18 26.02
CA GLU A 546 28.87 0.40 26.26
C GLU A 546 28.86 1.94 26.44
N ASN A 547 27.66 2.58 26.48
CA ASN A 547 27.12 3.19 27.73
C ASN A 547 25.62 3.63 27.63
N SER A 548 25.06 4.18 28.72
CA SER A 548 23.61 4.47 28.92
C SER A 548 23.34 5.75 29.76
N THR A 549 22.10 6.28 29.76
CA THR A 549 21.54 7.21 30.80
C THR A 549 19.99 7.31 30.76
N HIS A 550 19.36 7.63 31.91
CA HIS A 550 17.92 7.90 32.14
C HIS A 550 17.72 9.21 32.92
N THR A 551 16.56 9.89 32.82
CA THR A 551 15.94 10.69 33.92
C THR A 551 14.47 11.10 33.65
N GLU A 552 13.70 11.42 34.70
CA GLU A 552 12.25 11.76 34.73
C GLU A 552 11.91 12.48 36.10
N PRO A 553 10.64 12.75 36.50
CA PRO A 553 9.66 13.80 36.13
C PRO A 553 9.46 14.93 37.21
N ALA A 554 8.45 15.80 37.06
CA ALA A 554 7.99 16.78 38.07
C ALA A 554 6.47 17.07 38.01
N THR A 555 5.85 17.62 39.08
CA THR A 555 4.38 17.65 39.31
C THR A 555 3.79 19.01 39.79
N LEU A 556 2.45 19.10 39.80
CA LEU A 556 1.59 20.26 40.12
C LEU A 556 1.47 20.58 41.64
N PRO A 557 1.13 21.84 42.01
CA PRO A 557 0.45 22.21 43.26
C PRO A 557 -1.06 22.53 43.06
N ALA A 558 -1.83 22.69 44.14
CA ALA A 558 -3.31 22.73 44.13
C ALA A 558 -3.95 23.94 44.88
N HIS A 559 -5.28 24.05 44.78
CA HIS A 559 -6.12 25.15 45.31
C HIS A 559 -6.11 25.33 46.85
N PRO A 560 -6.31 26.56 47.35
CA PRO A 560 -6.86 26.81 48.70
C PRO A 560 -8.41 26.70 48.72
N LYS A 561 -8.98 26.37 49.89
CA LYS A 561 -10.43 26.44 50.16
C LYS A 561 -10.71 27.51 51.23
N SER A 562 -11.79 28.28 51.06
CA SER A 562 -12.76 28.61 52.13
C SER A 562 -13.83 29.57 51.60
N GLY A 563 -15.07 29.45 52.09
CA GLY A 563 -16.13 30.42 51.84
C GLY A 563 -16.32 31.38 53.02
N SER A 564 -16.75 32.61 52.72
CA SER A 564 -17.24 33.58 53.69
C SER A 564 -18.44 34.33 53.09
N ALA A 565 -19.56 34.36 53.81
CA ALA A 565 -20.74 35.09 53.35
C ALA A 565 -20.48 36.61 53.36
N ILE A 566 -20.84 37.30 52.28
CA ILE A 566 -20.72 38.76 52.15
C ILE A 566 -22.08 39.38 52.54
N SER A 567 -22.09 40.33 53.47
CA SER A 567 -23.31 41.08 53.82
C SER A 567 -23.49 42.31 52.93
N ILE A 568 -24.75 42.70 52.72
CA ILE A 568 -25.17 43.76 51.78
C ILE A 568 -24.55 45.13 52.11
N ASP A 569 -24.21 45.39 53.38
CA ASP A 569 -23.50 46.62 53.81
C ASP A 569 -22.15 46.85 53.11
N SER A 570 -21.57 45.80 52.52
CA SER A 570 -20.26 45.84 51.84
C SER A 570 -20.30 46.50 50.46
N LEU A 571 -21.47 46.81 49.91
CA LEU A 571 -21.64 47.37 48.55
C LEU A 571 -22.07 48.85 48.52
N MET A 572 -22.40 49.44 49.67
CA MET A 572 -22.84 50.84 49.78
C MET A 572 -21.69 51.79 50.14
N ARG A 573 -20.67 51.88 49.27
CA ARG A 573 -19.64 52.95 49.29
C ARG A 573 -18.76 52.93 48.04
N TYR A 574 -19.08 53.78 47.07
CA TYR A 574 -18.13 54.66 46.37
C TYR A 574 -18.93 55.76 45.69
N ASP A 575 -18.58 57.02 46.00
CA ASP A 575 -18.90 58.21 45.20
C ASP A 575 -17.87 58.37 44.06
#